data_AF-A0A1M5WQ99-F1
#
_entry.id   AF-A0A1M5WQ99-F1
#
_cell.length_a   1.000
_cell.length_b   1.000
_cell.length_c   1.000
_cell.angle_alpha   90.00
_cell.angle_beta   90.00
_cell.angle_gamma   90.00
#
_symmetry.space_group_name_H-M   'P 1'
#
loop_
_entity.id
_entity.type
_entity.pdbx_description
1 polymer ?
#
loop_
_entity_poly.entity_id
_entity_poly.type
_entity_poly.pdbx_seq_one_letter_code
_entity_poly.pdbx_strand_id
1 'polypeptide(L)'
;MGIQDYSRGRNNENSIVAFQKVKTTIPAMWKLVLERVDGLKSTSEIANDLGLPIHKISGRFSELKSKHLIIQTGTKKIGNSQFAVFTKTSI
;
A
#
# COMPACT_ATOMS: atom_id res chain seq x y z
N MET A 1 22.05 -34.71 19.54
CA MET A 1 21.99 -33.25 19.73
C MET A 1 21.99 -32.63 18.33
N GLY A 2 20.81 -32.41 17.75
CA GLY A 2 20.66 -31.95 16.37
C GLY A 2 20.90 -30.45 16.28
N ILE A 3 21.87 -30.04 15.47
CA ILE A 3 22.12 -28.64 15.15
C ILE A 3 20.91 -28.17 14.34
N GLN A 4 20.00 -27.46 14.99
CA GLN A 4 18.84 -26.87 14.34
C GLN A 4 19.34 -25.66 13.55
N ASP A 5 19.46 -25.85 12.24
CA ASP A 5 19.83 -24.81 11.29
C ASP A 5 18.72 -23.75 11.26
N TYR A 6 18.91 -22.66 12.01
CA TYR A 6 18.07 -21.48 11.93
C TYR A 6 18.46 -20.68 10.69
N SER A 7 18.25 -21.25 9.50
CA SER A 7 18.29 -20.49 8.25
C SER A 7 17.28 -19.35 8.36
N ARG A 8 17.80 -18.13 8.57
CA ARG A 8 17.08 -16.84 8.73
C ARG A 8 16.47 -16.36 7.40
N GLY A 9 15.95 -17.28 6.60
CA GLY A 9 15.36 -17.02 5.30
C GLY A 9 13.85 -16.86 5.38
N ARG A 10 13.30 -16.09 4.44
CA ARG A 10 11.85 -15.88 4.19
C ARG A 10 11.03 -17.17 3.96
N ASN A 11 11.64 -18.35 4.07
CA ASN A 11 11.07 -19.67 3.77
C ASN A 11 10.80 -20.54 5.00
N ASN A 12 10.93 -20.03 6.23
CA ASN A 12 10.53 -20.81 7.41
C ASN A 12 8.99 -20.95 7.46
N GLU A 13 8.48 -22.15 7.72
CA GLU A 13 7.04 -22.47 7.79
C GLU A 13 6.29 -21.53 8.73
N ASN A 14 6.88 -21.18 9.88
CA ASN A 14 6.30 -20.21 10.81
C ASN A 14 6.15 -18.80 10.20
N SER A 15 7.11 -18.40 9.37
CA SER A 15 7.10 -17.12 8.66
C SER A 15 6.04 -17.12 7.55
N ILE A 16 5.86 -18.26 6.86
CA ILE A 16 4.83 -18.45 5.83
C ILE A 16 3.43 -18.43 6.45
N VAL A 17 3.23 -19.14 7.57
CA VAL A 17 1.93 -19.19 8.28
C VAL A 17 1.58 -17.82 8.87
N ALA A 18 2.54 -17.11 9.45
CA ALA A 18 2.33 -15.74 9.92
C ALA A 18 1.98 -14.79 8.75
N PHE A 19 2.68 -14.91 7.62
CA PHE A 19 2.40 -14.13 6.42
C PHE A 19 1.01 -14.43 5.82
N GLN A 20 0.59 -15.70 5.82
CA GLN A 20 -0.73 -16.12 5.34
C GLN A 20 -1.87 -15.64 6.25
N LYS A 21 -1.72 -15.75 7.58
CA LYS A 21 -2.75 -15.30 8.55
C LYS A 21 -2.98 -13.78 8.54
N VAL A 22 -1.92 -12.99 8.31
CA VAL A 22 -2.04 -11.53 8.16
C VAL A 22 -2.76 -11.17 6.84
N LYS A 23 -2.61 -11.99 5.81
CA LYS A 23 -3.19 -11.77 4.47
C LYS A 23 -4.72 -11.89 4.43
N THR A 24 -5.31 -12.72 5.29
CA THR A 24 -6.74 -13.06 5.29
C THR A 24 -7.62 -12.15 6.14
N THR A 25 -7.05 -11.43 7.11
CA THR A 25 -7.84 -10.68 8.12
C THR A 25 -7.87 -9.17 7.90
N ILE A 26 -6.91 -8.63 7.14
CA ILE A 26 -6.84 -7.19 6.87
C ILE A 26 -7.53 -6.95 5.52
N PRO A 27 -8.64 -6.18 5.44
CA PRO A 27 -9.15 -5.73 4.15
C PRO A 27 -7.98 -5.15 3.38
N ALA A 28 -7.69 -5.73 2.22
CA ALA A 28 -6.42 -5.52 1.58
C ALA A 28 -6.23 -4.01 1.37
N MET A 29 -5.24 -3.41 2.04
CA MET A 29 -5.08 -1.94 2.18
C MET A 29 -5.15 -1.21 0.84
N TRP A 30 -4.79 -1.89 -0.26
CA TRP A 30 -4.94 -1.38 -1.62
C TRP A 30 -6.40 -1.07 -2.01
N LYS A 31 -7.39 -1.82 -1.52
CA LYS A 31 -8.83 -1.56 -1.75
C LYS A 31 -9.24 -0.26 -1.07
N LEU A 32 -8.88 -0.08 0.20
CA LEU A 32 -9.19 1.14 0.95
C LEU A 32 -8.55 2.38 0.29
N VAL A 33 -7.29 2.25 -0.13
CA VAL A 33 -6.61 3.30 -0.90
C VAL A 33 -7.35 3.55 -2.20
N LEU A 34 -7.68 2.50 -2.96
CA LEU A 34 -8.41 2.62 -4.21
C LEU A 34 -9.76 3.31 -4.01
N GLU A 35 -10.55 2.95 -3.01
CA GLU A 35 -11.84 3.58 -2.71
C GLU A 35 -11.71 5.09 -2.50
N ARG A 36 -10.65 5.54 -1.83
CA ARG A 36 -10.35 6.95 -1.55
C ARG A 36 -9.71 7.73 -2.70
N VAL A 37 -9.29 7.06 -3.77
CA VAL A 37 -8.81 7.74 -4.98
C VAL A 37 -10.00 8.35 -5.72
N ASP A 38 -10.05 9.67 -5.78
CA ASP A 38 -11.15 10.46 -6.35
C ASP A 38 -10.69 11.47 -7.42
N GLY A 39 -9.39 11.59 -7.68
CA GLY A 39 -8.82 12.58 -8.60
C GLY A 39 -8.62 13.97 -8.00
N LEU A 40 -8.98 14.19 -6.73
CA LEU A 40 -8.87 15.47 -6.03
C LEU A 40 -7.87 15.41 -4.88
N LYS A 41 -7.89 14.30 -4.13
CA LYS A 41 -7.03 14.08 -2.98
C LYS A 41 -5.66 13.60 -3.40
N SER A 42 -4.63 14.19 -2.79
CA SER A 42 -3.26 13.74 -2.91
C SER A 42 -2.96 12.52 -2.04
N THR A 43 -1.84 11.84 -2.30
CA THR A 43 -1.38 10.69 -1.48
C THR A 43 -1.26 11.02 0.01
N SER A 44 -0.87 12.24 0.35
CA SER A 44 -0.78 12.71 1.73
C SER A 44 -2.17 12.84 2.38
N GLU A 45 -3.12 13.43 1.65
CA GLU A 45 -4.50 13.59 2.13
C GLU A 45 -5.19 12.24 2.32
N ILE A 46 -4.99 11.30 1.38
CA ILE A 46 -5.50 9.93 1.50
C ILE A 46 -4.85 9.21 2.70
N ALA A 47 -3.56 9.45 2.98
CA ALA A 47 -2.91 8.89 4.16
C ALA A 47 -3.53 9.40 5.47
N ASN A 48 -3.79 10.71 5.53
CA ASN A 48 -4.42 11.36 6.67
C ASN A 48 -5.85 10.85 6.88
N ASP A 49 -6.64 10.75 5.81
CA ASP A 49 -7.99 10.18 5.79
C ASP A 49 -8.08 8.74 6.34
N LEU A 50 -7.01 7.97 6.17
CA LEU A 50 -6.89 6.59 6.65
C LEU A 50 -6.26 6.52 8.06
N GLY A 51 -5.80 7.64 8.62
CA GLY A 51 -5.06 7.67 9.89
C GLY A 51 -3.72 6.94 9.82
N LEU A 52 -3.11 6.83 8.63
CA LEU A 52 -1.90 6.06 8.40
C LEU A 52 -0.75 6.94 7.92
N PRO A 53 0.50 6.65 8.31
CA PRO A 53 1.66 7.31 7.74
C PRO A 53 1.79 7.02 6.23
N ILE A 54 2.19 8.02 5.45
CA ILE A 54 2.29 7.91 3.98
C ILE A 54 3.20 6.76 3.52
N HIS A 55 4.29 6.48 4.25
CA HIS A 55 5.23 5.40 3.93
C HIS A 55 4.62 3.99 4.06
N LYS A 56 3.50 3.85 4.79
CA LYS A 56 2.76 2.58 4.90
C LYS A 56 1.83 2.34 3.71
N ILE A 57 1.40 3.40 3.01
CA ILE A 57 0.46 3.31 1.89
C ILE A 57 1.09 3.62 0.53
N SER A 58 2.28 4.23 0.47
CA SER A 58 2.97 4.61 -0.76
C SER A 58 3.11 3.43 -1.74
N GLY A 59 3.51 2.26 -1.23
CA GLY A 59 3.62 1.04 -2.03
C GLY A 59 2.30 0.54 -2.62
N ARG A 60 1.15 0.91 -2.02
CA ARG A 60 -0.17 0.54 -2.54
C ARG A 60 -0.54 1.36 -3.76
N PHE A 61 -0.17 2.64 -3.82
CA PHE A 61 -0.34 3.43 -5.05
C PHE A 61 0.49 2.86 -6.19
N SER A 62 1.73 2.43 -5.94
CA SER A 62 2.56 1.74 -6.93
C SER A 62 1.93 0.43 -7.42
N GLU A 63 1.38 -0.37 -6.51
CA GLU A 63 0.67 -1.62 -6.83
C GLU A 63 -0.58 -1.35 -7.69
N LEU A 64 -1.40 -0.37 -7.30
CA LEU A 64 -2.61 0.01 -8.05
C LEU A 64 -2.29 0.57 -9.44
N LYS A 65 -1.22 1.36 -9.56
CA LYS A 65 -0.71 1.89 -10.84
C LYS A 65 -0.25 0.75 -11.75
N SER A 66 0.50 -0.23 -11.21
CA SER A 66 0.93 -1.40 -11.97
C SER A 66 -0.25 -2.28 -12.43
N LYS A 67 -1.33 -2.33 -11.65
CA LYS A 67 -2.58 -3.00 -12.01
C LYS A 67 -3.48 -2.17 -12.95
N HIS A 68 -3.03 -0.98 -13.38
CA HIS A 68 -3.79 -0.04 -14.22
C HIS A 68 -5.13 0.40 -13.61
N LEU A 69 -5.31 0.27 -12.29
CA LEU A 69 -6.53 0.66 -11.58
C LEU A 69 -6.58 2.17 -11.29
N ILE A 70 -5.41 2.81 -11.24
CA ILE A 70 -5.27 4.25 -11.06
C ILE A 70 -4.20 4.80 -11.99
N ILE A 71 -4.34 6.07 -12.36
CA ILE A 71 -3.35 6.84 -13.09
C ILE A 71 -3.01 8.11 -12.31
N GLN A 72 -1.75 8.52 -12.39
CA GLN A 72 -1.34 9.80 -11.81
C GLN A 72 -1.79 10.92 -12.76
N THR A 73 -2.65 11.81 -12.28
CA THR A 73 -3.21 12.92 -13.06
C THR A 73 -2.59 14.25 -12.71
N GLY A 74 -1.89 14.35 -11.57
CA GLY A 74 -1.18 15.56 -11.21
C GLY A 74 -0.37 15.44 -9.94
N THR A 75 0.03 16.59 -9.42
CA THR A 75 0.66 16.76 -8.12
C THR A 75 0.05 17.95 -7.39
N LYS A 76 -0.02 17.85 -6.07
CA LYS A 76 -0.50 18.90 -5.17
C LYS A 76 0.61 19.27 -4.21
N LYS A 77 0.88 20.57 -4.07
CA LYS A 77 1.87 21.09 -3.12
C LYS A 77 1.23 21.23 -1.75
N ILE A 78 1.83 20.62 -0.73
CA ILE A 78 1.43 20.77 0.68
C ILE A 78 2.69 21.15 1.45
N GLY A 79 2.71 22.37 1.99
CA GLY A 79 3.91 22.97 2.56
C GLY A 79 5.02 23.10 1.51
N ASN A 80 6.21 22.58 1.81
CA ASN A 80 7.37 22.57 0.90
C ASN A 80 7.47 21.29 0.05
N SER A 81 6.54 20.34 0.22
CA SER A 81 6.57 19.05 -0.48
C SER A 81 5.47 18.94 -1.54
N GLN A 82 5.71 18.13 -2.57
CA GLN A 82 4.71 17.79 -3.58
C GLN A 82 4.25 16.35 -3.42
N PHE A 83 2.94 16.14 -3.51
CA PHE A 83 2.29 14.84 -3.37
C PHE A 83 1.51 14.51 -4.62
N ALA A 84 1.59 13.26 -5.09
CA ALA A 84 0.89 12.83 -6.28
C ALA A 84 -0.63 12.80 -6.08
N VAL A 85 -1.36 13.20 -7.12
CA VAL A 85 -2.82 13.06 -7.21
C VAL A 85 -3.10 11.96 -8.22
N PHE A 86 -3.98 11.04 -7.84
CA PHE A 86 -4.35 9.90 -8.66
C PHE A 86 -5.84 9.94 -8.97
N THR A 87 -6.20 9.43 -10.13
CA THR A 87 -7.59 9.19 -10.53
C THR A 87 -7.77 7.71 -10.85
N LYS A 88 -8.95 7.16 -10.57
CA LYS A 88 -9.30 5.79 -10.96
C LYS A 88 -9.36 5.70 -12.48
N THR A 89 -8.76 4.65 -13.04
CA THR A 89 -8.98 4.31 -14.44
C THR A 89 -10.35 3.67 -14.51
N SER A 90 -11.34 4.35 -15.12
CA SER A 90 -12.62 3.70 -15.43
C SER A 90 -12.35 2.51 -16.35
N ILE A 91 -12.84 1.34 -15.96
CA ILE A 91 -13.04 0.20 -16.84
C ILE A 91 -14.44 0.36 -17.45
#